data_AF-A0A1X7SAC6-F1
#
_entry.id   AF-A0A1X7SAC6-F1
#
_cell.length_a   1.000
_cell.length_b   1.000
_cell.length_c   1.000
_cell.angle_alpha   90.00
_cell.angle_beta   90.00
_cell.angle_gamma   90.00
#
_symmetry.space_group_name_H-M   'P 1'
#
loop_
_entity.id
_entity.type
_entity.pdbx_description
1 polymer ?
#
loop_
_entity_poly.entity_id
_entity_poly.type
_entity_poly.pdbx_seq_one_letter_code
_entity_poly.pdbx_strand_id
1 'polypeptide(L)'
;MTSLFAGSLSVESLSPNRQPRINNDPTNIPRIIRMQLCKNRPEGFGPHSRLHSSLPTTCFLDVIVIPLATWLYLLACIPILTLLFLGRKRYSTTTYDTKSTSPPRRRIWRTVLTVLYYFFALALIAMLSLEIARLVDAKLGIGLLPFTYAGILIAAGLHFFASRQAKAGRTGHRLAVRTTNAVYWLLLAIVFAIKVATYVKEGVHSRDATKPESNYKVVDEVTDVGVMIFLAAVLVLLEFVAG
;
A
#
# COMPACT_ATOMS: atom_id res chain seq x y z
N MET A 1 -36.98 20.06 38.95
CA MET A 1 -37.67 21.32 39.29
C MET A 1 -36.66 22.44 38.99
N THR A 2 -36.76 23.13 37.85
CA THR A 2 -37.41 24.46 37.69
C THR A 2 -36.78 25.52 38.60
N SER A 3 -36.26 26.67 38.18
CA SER A 3 -36.15 27.38 36.87
C SER A 3 -35.14 28.55 37.03
N LEU A 4 -34.81 29.48 36.11
CA LEU A 4 -35.41 29.96 34.85
C LEU A 4 -34.27 30.51 33.90
N PHE A 5 -34.49 31.63 33.18
CA PHE A 5 -33.56 32.30 32.25
C PHE A 5 -33.20 33.73 32.69
N ALA A 6 -31.95 34.15 32.45
CA ALA A 6 -31.53 35.49 32.02
C ALA A 6 -30.04 35.44 31.61
N GLY A 7 -29.52 36.13 30.58
CA GLY A 7 -30.17 37.08 29.69
C GLY A 7 -29.32 38.36 29.51
N SER A 8 -28.16 38.27 28.84
CA SER A 8 -27.33 39.44 28.50
C SER A 8 -26.77 39.32 27.08
N LEU A 9 -27.41 40.05 26.15
CA LEU A 9 -26.94 40.28 24.79
C LEU A 9 -26.02 41.51 24.79
N SER A 10 -24.75 41.33 24.45
CA SER A 10 -23.90 42.44 23.99
C SER A 10 -23.92 42.46 22.47
N VAL A 11 -24.61 43.46 21.91
CA VAL A 11 -24.64 43.73 20.48
C VAL A 11 -23.39 44.53 20.14
N GLU A 12 -22.46 43.95 19.38
CA GLU A 12 -21.36 44.70 18.76
C GLU A 12 -21.60 44.84 17.25
N SER A 13 -21.44 46.07 16.77
CA SER A 13 -22.06 46.58 15.55
C SER A 13 -21.32 46.24 14.26
N LEU A 14 -22.09 46.12 13.17
CA LEU A 14 -21.55 45.96 11.82
C LEU A 14 -20.61 47.12 11.45
N SER A 15 -19.46 46.79 10.84
CA SER A 15 -18.72 47.71 9.98
C SER A 15 -18.69 47.14 8.55
N PRO A 16 -19.05 47.92 7.51
CA PRO A 16 -19.31 47.38 6.18
C PRO A 16 -18.06 47.27 5.30
N ASN A 17 -18.23 46.50 4.22
CA ASN A 17 -17.45 46.58 2.99
C ASN A 17 -15.97 46.11 3.06
N ARG A 18 -15.79 44.79 2.98
CA ARG A 18 -14.59 44.20 2.37
C ARG A 18 -15.01 43.15 1.34
N GLN A 19 -15.32 43.60 0.11
CA GLN A 19 -15.45 42.70 -1.03
C GLN A 19 -14.21 41.80 -1.12
N PRO A 20 -14.35 40.49 -1.37
CA PRO A 20 -13.22 39.64 -1.70
C PRO A 20 -12.67 40.10 -3.05
N ARG A 21 -11.56 40.84 -3.01
CA ARG A 21 -10.81 41.20 -4.21
C ARG A 21 -10.30 39.90 -4.83
N ILE A 22 -10.96 39.43 -5.89
CA ILE A 22 -10.49 38.32 -6.72
C ILE A 22 -9.26 38.84 -7.46
N ASN A 23 -8.11 38.77 -6.78
CA ASN A 23 -6.82 38.92 -7.41
C ASN A 23 -6.68 37.73 -8.38
N ASN A 24 -6.78 38.02 -9.67
CA ASN A 24 -6.38 37.10 -10.74
C ASN A 24 -4.86 36.98 -10.76
N ASP A 25 -4.31 36.42 -9.67
CA ASP A 25 -2.93 35.99 -9.59
C ASP A 25 -2.81 34.65 -10.34
N PRO A 26 -1.99 34.54 -11.40
CA PRO A 26 -1.77 33.29 -12.12
C PRO A 26 -1.13 32.18 -11.27
N THR A 27 -0.78 32.43 -10.00
CA THR A 27 -0.43 31.36 -9.05
C THR A 27 -1.62 30.53 -8.56
N ASN A 28 -2.86 31.00 -8.73
CA ASN A 28 -4.08 30.31 -8.28
C ASN A 28 -4.60 29.27 -9.29
N ILE A 29 -3.68 28.60 -9.99
CA ILE A 29 -3.96 27.30 -10.62
C ILE A 29 -4.33 26.34 -9.46
N PRO A 30 -5.42 25.55 -9.54
CA PRO A 30 -5.67 24.52 -8.55
C PRO A 30 -4.40 23.68 -8.36
N ARG A 31 -4.06 23.30 -7.12
CA ARG A 31 -2.82 22.57 -6.80
C ARG A 31 -2.87 21.14 -7.36
N ILE A 32 -2.81 21.02 -8.68
CA ILE A 32 -2.55 19.82 -9.45
C ILE A 32 -1.11 19.46 -9.14
N ILE A 33 -0.98 18.71 -8.04
CA ILE A 33 0.14 17.89 -7.58
C ILE A 33 1.39 18.06 -8.45
N ARG A 34 2.14 19.16 -8.25
CA ARG A 34 3.56 19.16 -8.61
C ARG A 34 4.21 18.14 -7.69
N MET A 35 4.44 16.93 -8.20
CA MET A 35 5.21 15.88 -7.54
C MET A 35 6.67 16.34 -7.40
N GLN A 36 6.92 17.25 -6.45
CA GLN A 36 8.27 17.66 -6.09
C GLN A 36 8.83 16.59 -5.15
N LEU A 37 9.63 15.69 -5.72
CA LEU A 37 10.33 14.63 -4.98
C LEU A 37 11.09 15.24 -3.79
N CYS A 38 10.63 14.92 -2.57
CA CYS A 38 11.35 15.09 -1.31
C CYS A 38 11.88 16.50 -0.96
N LYS A 39 11.23 17.57 -1.43
CA LYS A 39 11.76 18.95 -1.32
C LYS A 39 11.93 19.50 0.12
N ASN A 40 11.31 18.87 1.13
CA ASN A 40 11.33 19.34 2.53
C ASN A 40 11.92 18.31 3.53
N ARG A 41 12.59 17.24 3.08
CA ARG A 41 13.23 16.26 3.98
C ARG A 41 14.61 16.77 4.43
N PRO A 42 14.95 16.78 5.73
CA PRO A 42 16.25 17.26 6.21
C PRO A 42 17.43 16.36 5.77
N GLU A 43 17.14 15.10 5.42
CA GLU A 43 18.12 14.09 4.99
C GLU A 43 18.76 14.36 3.61
N GLY A 44 18.07 15.09 2.73
CA GLY A 44 18.39 15.18 1.30
C GLY A 44 17.99 13.94 0.49
N PHE A 45 18.53 13.82 -0.74
CA PHE A 45 18.35 12.66 -1.62
C PHE A 45 19.66 11.87 -1.71
N GLY A 46 19.67 10.62 -1.24
CA GLY A 46 20.85 9.76 -1.32
C GLY A 46 20.67 8.40 -0.63
N PRO A 47 21.57 7.44 -0.89
CA PRO A 47 21.57 6.10 -0.28
C PRO A 47 22.03 6.09 1.19
N HIS A 48 22.60 7.20 1.68
CA HIS A 48 23.01 7.39 3.08
C HIS A 48 22.45 8.72 3.59
N SER A 49 21.85 8.70 4.77
CA SER A 49 21.43 9.92 5.47
C SER A 49 22.62 10.72 5.98
N ARG A 50 22.55 12.05 5.90
CA ARG A 50 23.55 12.93 6.55
C ARG A 50 23.51 12.87 8.08
N LEU A 51 22.41 12.38 8.67
CA LEU A 51 22.28 12.13 10.10
C LEU A 51 22.75 10.72 10.51
N HIS A 52 22.72 9.72 9.61
CA HIS A 52 23.17 8.35 9.89
C HIS A 52 23.80 7.69 8.67
N SER A 53 25.09 7.33 8.77
CA SER A 53 25.84 6.65 7.71
C SER A 53 25.32 5.24 7.38
N SER A 54 24.62 4.58 8.31
CA SER A 54 24.12 3.20 8.17
C SER A 54 22.63 3.09 7.81
N LEU A 55 21.93 4.22 7.61
CA LEU A 55 20.51 4.24 7.24
C LEU A 55 20.31 4.96 5.90
N PRO A 56 19.51 4.38 4.97
CA PRO A 56 19.12 5.07 3.76
C PRO A 56 18.12 6.18 4.08
N THR A 57 18.17 7.28 3.31
CA THR A 57 17.20 8.36 3.48
C THR A 57 15.77 7.85 3.30
N THR A 58 14.82 8.34 4.09
CA THR A 58 13.39 8.01 3.94
C THR A 58 12.86 8.31 2.53
N CYS A 59 13.40 9.34 1.87
CA CYS A 59 13.16 9.59 0.45
C CYS A 59 13.64 8.46 -0.48
N PHE A 60 14.87 7.95 -0.27
CA PHE A 60 15.41 6.82 -1.05
C PHE A 60 14.59 5.55 -0.83
N LEU A 61 14.09 5.31 0.39
CA LEU A 61 13.15 4.21 0.65
C LEU A 61 11.86 4.38 -0.16
N ASP A 62 11.21 5.55 -0.08
CA ASP A 62 9.94 5.83 -0.75
C ASP A 62 10.02 5.90 -2.29
N VAL A 63 11.20 6.20 -2.84
CA VAL A 63 11.43 6.38 -4.29
C VAL A 63 12.06 5.15 -4.96
N ILE A 64 12.88 4.37 -4.26
CA ILE A 64 13.63 3.25 -4.83
C ILE A 64 13.22 1.92 -4.18
N VAL A 65 13.26 1.80 -2.86
CA VAL A 65 13.08 0.51 -2.17
C VAL A 65 11.62 0.04 -2.17
N ILE A 66 10.66 0.94 -1.96
CA ILE A 66 9.24 0.60 -1.99
C ILE A 66 8.76 0.14 -3.39
N PRO A 67 8.99 0.91 -4.47
CA PRO A 67 8.62 0.44 -5.80
C PRO A 67 9.46 -0.75 -6.28
N LEU A 68 10.62 -1.06 -5.68
CA LEU A 68 11.47 -2.21 -6.04
C LEU A 68 10.68 -3.53 -6.05
N ALA A 69 9.83 -3.77 -5.04
CA ALA A 69 9.02 -4.99 -4.98
C ALA A 69 8.08 -5.11 -6.20
N THR A 70 7.51 -3.98 -6.65
CA THR A 70 6.66 -3.92 -7.84
C THR A 70 7.48 -4.04 -9.13
N TRP A 71 8.66 -3.41 -9.21
CA TRP A 71 9.57 -3.57 -10.36
C TRP A 71 10.06 -5.00 -10.53
N LEU A 72 10.50 -5.67 -9.46
CA LEU A 72 10.90 -7.09 -9.48
C LEU A 72 9.73 -7.99 -9.90
N TYR A 73 8.52 -7.73 -9.40
CA TYR A 73 7.34 -8.49 -9.79
C TYR A 73 7.02 -8.34 -11.29
N LEU A 74 6.98 -7.11 -11.80
CA LEU A 74 6.60 -6.82 -13.18
C LEU A 74 7.70 -7.18 -14.21
N LEU A 75 8.96 -6.89 -13.91
CA LEU A 75 10.08 -7.06 -14.86
C LEU A 75 10.84 -8.38 -14.70
N ALA A 76 10.77 -9.06 -13.55
CA ALA A 76 11.39 -10.37 -13.36
C ALA A 76 10.32 -11.47 -13.23
N CYS A 77 9.46 -11.42 -12.20
CA CYS A 77 8.60 -12.56 -11.88
C CYS A 77 7.60 -12.91 -13.01
N ILE A 78 6.87 -11.93 -13.56
CA ILE A 78 5.90 -12.16 -14.64
C ILE A 78 6.55 -12.68 -15.95
N PRO A 79 7.62 -12.06 -16.50
CA PRO A 79 8.23 -12.55 -17.75
C PRO A 79 8.99 -13.86 -17.56
N ILE A 80 9.70 -14.07 -16.45
CA ILE A 80 10.36 -15.36 -16.16
C ILE A 80 9.32 -16.48 -16.13
N LEU A 81 8.17 -16.26 -15.50
CA LEU A 81 7.06 -17.22 -15.59
C LEU A 81 6.62 -17.44 -17.03
N THR A 82 6.30 -16.38 -17.76
CA THR A 82 5.82 -16.48 -19.15
C THR A 82 6.76 -17.34 -20.00
N LEU A 83 8.07 -17.16 -19.87
CA LEU A 83 9.10 -17.97 -20.52
C LEU A 83 9.10 -19.44 -20.03
N LEU A 84 9.04 -19.69 -18.72
CA LEU A 84 8.97 -21.05 -18.16
C LEU A 84 7.70 -21.82 -18.59
N PHE A 85 6.58 -21.13 -18.84
CA PHE A 85 5.35 -21.75 -19.36
C PHE A 85 5.35 -21.94 -20.88
N LEU A 86 5.96 -21.03 -21.64
CA LEU A 86 6.22 -21.22 -23.08
C LEU A 86 7.17 -22.41 -23.32
N GLY A 87 8.20 -22.58 -22.46
CA GLY A 87 9.17 -23.68 -22.54
C GLY A 87 8.60 -25.06 -22.16
N ARG A 88 7.54 -25.12 -21.34
CA ARG A 88 6.85 -26.39 -21.00
C ARG A 88 5.93 -26.86 -22.13
N LYS A 89 6.54 -27.33 -23.22
CA LYS A 89 5.86 -28.07 -24.30
C LYS A 89 5.11 -29.26 -23.69
N ARG A 90 3.84 -29.43 -24.06
CA ARG A 90 2.91 -30.34 -23.38
C ARG A 90 3.38 -31.81 -23.44
N TYR A 91 3.71 -32.39 -22.29
CA TYR A 91 3.43 -33.81 -22.08
C TYR A 91 1.95 -33.93 -21.76
N SER A 92 1.16 -34.37 -22.75
CA SER A 92 -0.23 -34.74 -22.54
C SER A 92 -0.29 -36.06 -21.78
N THR A 93 -0.24 -36.00 -20.44
CA THR A 93 -0.68 -37.13 -19.63
C THR A 93 -2.19 -37.21 -19.75
N THR A 94 -2.68 -38.21 -20.50
CA THR A 94 -4.11 -38.52 -20.62
C THR A 94 -4.66 -38.89 -19.25
N THR A 95 -5.22 -37.92 -18.53
CA THR A 95 -5.84 -38.15 -17.23
C THR A 95 -7.31 -38.47 -17.42
N TYR A 96 -7.73 -39.66 -16.99
CA TYR A 96 -9.11 -40.12 -17.06
C TYR A 96 -10.07 -39.12 -16.41
N ASP A 97 -11.14 -38.77 -17.15
CA ASP A 97 -12.12 -37.75 -16.77
C ASP A 97 -13.08 -38.28 -15.68
N THR A 98 -12.53 -38.47 -14.48
CA THR A 98 -13.32 -38.69 -13.28
C THR A 98 -14.01 -37.38 -12.94
N LYS A 99 -15.31 -37.29 -13.24
CA LYS A 99 -16.21 -36.23 -12.75
C LYS A 99 -16.26 -36.24 -11.22
N SER A 100 -15.22 -35.70 -10.60
CA SER A 100 -15.14 -35.51 -9.15
C SER A 100 -16.11 -34.40 -8.78
N THR A 101 -17.32 -34.80 -8.40
CA THR A 101 -18.38 -33.93 -7.88
C THR A 101 -17.91 -33.35 -6.55
N SER A 102 -17.10 -32.29 -6.60
CA SER A 102 -16.52 -31.69 -5.41
C SER A 102 -17.64 -31.30 -4.44
N PRO A 103 -17.61 -31.74 -3.16
CA PRO A 103 -18.72 -31.55 -2.26
C PRO A 103 -19.06 -30.06 -2.11
N PRO A 104 -20.35 -29.68 -1.98
CA PRO A 104 -20.80 -28.28 -2.02
C PRO A 104 -20.04 -27.39 -1.03
N ARG A 105 -19.68 -27.93 0.14
CA ARG A 105 -18.81 -27.29 1.15
C ARG A 105 -17.50 -26.76 0.55
N ARG A 106 -16.80 -27.51 -0.30
CA ARG A 106 -15.51 -27.09 -0.91
C ARG A 106 -15.68 -25.94 -1.90
N ARG A 107 -16.84 -25.83 -2.57
CA ARG A 107 -17.17 -24.68 -3.44
C ARG A 107 -17.39 -23.42 -2.59
N ILE A 108 -18.16 -23.52 -1.51
CA ILE A 108 -18.45 -22.39 -0.61
C ILE A 108 -17.17 -21.84 0.03
N TRP A 109 -16.32 -22.72 0.59
CA TRP A 109 -15.05 -22.31 1.21
C TRP A 109 -14.12 -21.57 0.24
N ARG A 110 -14.04 -22.00 -1.03
CA ARG A 110 -13.27 -21.28 -2.06
C ARG A 110 -13.84 -19.88 -2.33
N THR A 111 -15.16 -19.74 -2.42
CA THR A 111 -15.79 -18.42 -2.58
C THR A 111 -15.46 -17.50 -1.41
N VAL A 112 -15.56 -17.99 -0.17
CA VAL A 112 -15.23 -17.20 1.04
C VAL A 112 -13.77 -16.76 1.02
N LEU A 113 -12.82 -17.67 0.73
CA LEU A 113 -11.40 -17.33 0.64
C LEU A 113 -11.10 -16.30 -0.45
N THR A 114 -11.77 -16.39 -1.61
CA THR A 114 -11.64 -15.39 -2.69
C THR A 114 -12.22 -14.03 -2.30
N VAL A 115 -13.35 -13.98 -1.58
CA VAL A 115 -13.92 -12.72 -1.07
C VAL A 115 -12.99 -12.09 -0.04
N LEU A 116 -12.47 -12.88 0.92
CA LEU A 116 -11.49 -12.42 1.90
C LEU A 116 -10.22 -11.87 1.22
N TYR A 117 -9.71 -12.55 0.20
CA TYR A 117 -8.54 -12.08 -0.56
C TYR A 117 -8.75 -10.68 -1.15
N TYR A 118 -9.88 -10.43 -1.83
CA TYR A 118 -10.15 -9.10 -2.37
C TYR A 118 -10.44 -8.06 -1.29
N PHE A 119 -11.07 -8.45 -0.18
CA PHE A 119 -11.27 -7.58 0.98
C PHE A 119 -9.93 -7.12 1.58
N PHE A 120 -8.99 -8.04 1.84
CA PHE A 120 -7.67 -7.69 2.37
C PHE A 120 -6.80 -6.92 1.37
N ALA A 121 -6.89 -7.22 0.07
CA ALA A 121 -6.22 -6.43 -0.97
C ALA A 121 -6.78 -4.99 -1.04
N LEU A 122 -8.10 -4.81 -0.93
CA LEU A 122 -8.73 -3.49 -0.87
C LEU A 122 -8.38 -2.73 0.41
N ALA A 123 -8.35 -3.41 1.57
CA ALA A 123 -7.89 -2.84 2.82
C ALA A 123 -6.43 -2.37 2.74
N LEU A 124 -5.56 -3.12 2.06
CA LEU A 124 -4.17 -2.73 1.83
C LEU A 124 -4.06 -1.48 0.94
N ILE A 125 -4.90 -1.37 -0.11
CA ILE A 125 -5.03 -0.14 -0.92
C ILE A 125 -5.47 1.05 -0.07
N ALA A 126 -6.44 0.84 0.84
CA ALA A 126 -6.91 1.90 1.74
C ALA A 126 -5.83 2.36 2.72
N MET A 127 -5.07 1.43 3.32
CA MET A 127 -3.94 1.78 4.20
C MET A 127 -2.83 2.53 3.47
N LEU A 128 -2.46 2.11 2.26
CA LEU A 128 -1.55 2.86 1.38
C LEU A 128 -2.08 4.27 1.06
N SER A 129 -3.40 4.45 0.99
CA SER A 129 -4.02 5.76 0.75
C SER A 129 -3.90 6.68 1.98
N LEU A 130 -4.06 6.11 3.18
CA LEU A 130 -3.86 6.82 4.46
C LEU A 130 -2.38 7.22 4.64
N GLU A 131 -1.44 6.34 4.30
CA GLU A 131 0.00 6.65 4.32
C GLU A 131 0.33 7.83 3.39
N ILE A 132 -0.16 7.83 2.14
CA ILE A 132 0.02 8.97 1.22
C ILE A 132 -0.62 10.25 1.78
N ALA A 133 -1.82 10.16 2.36
CA ALA A 133 -2.47 11.33 2.95
C ALA A 133 -1.64 11.95 4.09
N ARG A 134 -1.06 11.12 4.97
CA ARG A 134 -0.16 11.58 6.05
C ARG A 134 1.14 12.19 5.50
N LEU A 135 1.75 11.59 4.47
CA LEU A 135 2.95 12.12 3.81
C LEU A 135 2.69 13.48 3.13
N VAL A 136 1.48 13.70 2.60
CA VAL A 136 1.04 14.97 2.02
C VAL A 136 0.83 16.03 3.11
N ASP A 137 0.15 15.71 4.20
CA ASP A 137 -0.07 16.64 5.33
C ASP A 137 1.25 17.07 5.98
N ALA A 138 2.18 16.13 6.16
CA ALA A 138 3.54 16.39 6.63
C ALA A 138 4.41 17.17 5.62
N LYS A 139 3.92 17.44 4.39
CA LYS A 139 4.63 18.12 3.29
C LYS A 139 5.94 17.44 2.87
N LEU A 140 6.07 16.14 3.09
CA LEU A 140 7.31 15.37 2.89
C LEU A 140 7.54 14.95 1.43
N GLY A 141 6.55 15.16 0.57
CA GLY A 141 6.57 14.82 -0.85
C GLY A 141 6.00 13.42 -1.09
N ILE A 142 5.23 13.27 -2.16
CA ILE A 142 4.72 11.97 -2.60
C ILE A 142 5.85 11.29 -3.39
N GLY A 143 6.45 10.24 -2.82
CA GLY A 143 7.44 9.41 -3.51
C GLY A 143 6.83 8.54 -4.62
N LEU A 144 7.52 7.45 -4.99
CA LEU A 144 6.96 6.49 -5.95
C LEU A 144 5.91 5.55 -5.34
N LEU A 145 5.48 5.78 -4.10
CA LEU A 145 4.46 5.01 -3.39
C LEU A 145 3.20 4.67 -4.22
N PRO A 146 2.66 5.57 -5.07
CA PRO A 146 1.51 5.25 -5.93
C PRO A 146 1.77 4.13 -6.95
N PHE A 147 3.03 3.82 -7.28
CA PHE A 147 3.38 2.71 -8.16
C PHE A 147 3.03 1.34 -7.54
N THR A 148 3.02 1.24 -6.21
CA THR A 148 2.63 0.02 -5.50
C THR A 148 1.18 -0.39 -5.80
N TYR A 149 0.28 0.56 -6.07
CA TYR A 149 -1.08 0.26 -6.51
C TYR A 149 -1.12 -0.55 -7.80
N ALA A 150 -0.22 -0.28 -8.76
CA ALA A 150 -0.17 -1.03 -10.01
C ALA A 150 0.18 -2.51 -9.76
N GLY A 151 1.15 -2.78 -8.88
CA GLY A 151 1.50 -4.15 -8.47
C GLY A 151 0.33 -4.89 -7.81
N ILE A 152 -0.35 -4.24 -6.86
CA ILE A 152 -1.51 -4.79 -6.15
C ILE A 152 -2.66 -5.11 -7.13
N LEU A 153 -3.00 -4.18 -8.02
CA LEU A 153 -4.06 -4.35 -9.01
C LEU A 153 -3.73 -5.47 -10.02
N ILE A 154 -2.47 -5.57 -10.45
CA ILE A 154 -2.01 -6.63 -11.36
C ILE A 154 -2.04 -7.99 -10.65
N ALA A 155 -1.59 -8.10 -9.40
CA ALA A 155 -1.66 -9.34 -8.61
C ALA A 155 -3.11 -9.79 -8.36
N ALA A 156 -4.00 -8.86 -8.00
CA ALA A 156 -5.43 -9.12 -7.85
C ALA A 156 -6.10 -9.55 -9.17
N GLY A 157 -5.72 -8.91 -10.28
CA GLY A 157 -6.17 -9.26 -11.63
C GLY A 157 -5.67 -10.64 -12.08
N LEU A 158 -4.40 -10.96 -11.86
CA LEU A 158 -3.85 -12.28 -12.16
C LEU A 158 -4.54 -13.38 -11.34
N HIS A 159 -4.77 -13.15 -10.04
CA HIS A 159 -5.57 -14.07 -9.22
C HIS A 159 -6.99 -14.26 -9.79
N PHE A 160 -7.63 -13.18 -10.24
CA PHE A 160 -8.96 -13.22 -10.86
C PHE A 160 -8.97 -14.08 -12.13
N PHE A 161 -8.04 -13.83 -13.05
CA PHE A 161 -7.93 -14.59 -14.30
C PHE A 161 -7.59 -16.06 -14.04
N ALA A 162 -6.68 -16.38 -13.11
CA ALA A 162 -6.37 -17.75 -12.72
C ALA A 162 -7.59 -18.46 -12.10
N SER A 163 -8.39 -17.77 -11.28
CA SER A 163 -9.62 -18.33 -10.69
C SER A 163 -10.70 -18.63 -11.75
N ARG A 164 -10.78 -17.81 -12.81
CA ARG A 164 -11.66 -18.04 -13.97
C ARG A 164 -11.16 -19.20 -14.84
N GLN A 165 -9.87 -19.23 -15.18
CA GLN A 165 -9.27 -20.29 -16.01
C GLN A 165 -9.32 -21.67 -15.34
N ALA A 166 -9.29 -21.74 -14.01
CA ALA A 166 -9.48 -22.96 -13.25
C ALA A 166 -10.88 -23.60 -13.46
N LYS A 167 -11.91 -22.80 -13.76
CA LYS A 167 -13.25 -23.30 -14.15
C LYS A 167 -13.29 -23.85 -15.57
N ALA A 168 -12.33 -23.46 -16.41
CA ALA A 168 -12.19 -23.89 -17.81
C ALA A 168 -11.12 -24.98 -18.00
N GLY A 169 -10.79 -25.75 -16.95
CA GLY A 169 -9.90 -26.92 -17.02
C GLY A 169 -8.39 -26.62 -17.16
N ARG A 170 -7.96 -25.36 -17.27
CA ARG A 170 -6.54 -25.00 -17.43
C ARG A 170 -5.84 -24.88 -16.06
N THR A 171 -5.47 -26.02 -15.50
CA THR A 171 -4.88 -26.12 -14.14
C THR A 171 -3.41 -25.70 -14.06
N GLY A 172 -2.59 -25.94 -15.09
CA GLY A 172 -1.13 -25.72 -15.04
C GLY A 172 -0.68 -24.28 -14.75
N HIS A 173 -1.43 -23.28 -15.25
CA HIS A 173 -1.14 -21.86 -14.99
C HIS A 173 -1.51 -21.42 -13.56
N ARG A 174 -2.38 -22.18 -12.88
CA ARG A 174 -2.93 -21.81 -11.55
C ARG A 174 -1.89 -21.86 -10.44
N LEU A 175 -0.96 -22.84 -10.46
CA LEU A 175 0.13 -22.91 -9.48
C LEU A 175 1.09 -21.72 -9.66
N ALA A 176 1.36 -21.38 -10.91
CA ALA A 176 2.31 -20.35 -11.30
C ALA A 176 1.91 -18.96 -10.77
N VAL A 177 0.67 -18.55 -11.07
CA VAL A 177 0.13 -17.26 -10.63
C VAL A 177 0.19 -17.12 -9.11
N ARG A 178 -0.13 -18.19 -8.35
CA ARG A 178 0.02 -18.18 -6.89
C ARG A 178 1.44 -17.96 -6.44
N THR A 179 2.41 -18.70 -6.98
CA THR A 179 3.82 -18.54 -6.57
C THR A 179 4.30 -17.12 -6.83
N THR A 180 3.91 -16.55 -7.98
CA THR A 180 4.23 -15.15 -8.35
C THR A 180 3.59 -14.16 -7.38
N ASN A 181 2.31 -14.31 -7.09
CA ASN A 181 1.57 -13.44 -6.18
C ASN A 181 2.05 -13.57 -4.74
N ALA A 182 2.28 -14.79 -4.24
CA ALA A 182 2.82 -15.04 -2.91
C ALA A 182 4.23 -14.43 -2.75
N VAL A 183 5.09 -14.52 -3.78
CA VAL A 183 6.38 -13.82 -3.81
C VAL A 183 6.19 -12.30 -3.79
N TYR A 184 5.22 -11.75 -4.54
CA TYR A 184 4.92 -10.31 -4.50
C TYR A 184 4.45 -9.84 -3.11
N TRP A 185 3.47 -10.52 -2.52
CA TRP A 185 2.96 -10.20 -1.18
C TRP A 185 4.06 -10.32 -0.11
N LEU A 186 4.95 -11.31 -0.23
CA LEU A 186 6.11 -11.47 0.65
C LEU A 186 7.14 -10.35 0.47
N LEU A 187 7.52 -9.99 -0.77
CA LEU A 187 8.43 -8.89 -1.05
C LEU A 187 7.86 -7.56 -0.52
N LEU A 188 6.55 -7.35 -0.67
CA LEU A 188 5.86 -6.17 -0.18
C LEU A 188 5.87 -6.11 1.37
N ALA A 189 5.63 -7.24 2.05
CA ALA A 189 5.74 -7.35 3.50
C ALA A 189 7.18 -7.07 4.00
N ILE A 190 8.20 -7.58 3.32
CA ILE A 190 9.63 -7.33 3.64
C ILE A 190 9.95 -5.84 3.49
N VAL A 191 9.51 -5.21 2.41
CA VAL A 191 9.70 -3.77 2.16
C VAL A 191 9.04 -2.91 3.25
N PHE A 192 7.80 -3.21 3.63
CA PHE A 192 7.14 -2.51 4.74
C PHE A 192 7.82 -2.76 6.09
N ALA A 193 8.36 -3.97 6.34
CA ALA A 193 9.13 -4.26 7.54
C ALA A 193 10.44 -3.46 7.63
N ILE A 194 11.14 -3.28 6.51
CA ILE A 194 12.31 -2.38 6.42
C ILE A 194 11.90 -0.95 6.78
N LYS A 195 10.76 -0.47 6.27
CA LYS A 195 10.23 0.87 6.56
C LYS A 195 9.87 1.09 8.03
N VAL A 196 9.22 0.12 8.68
CA VAL A 196 8.99 0.17 10.13
C VAL A 196 10.32 0.19 10.89
N ALA A 197 11.29 -0.63 10.49
CA ALA A 197 12.59 -0.68 11.15
C ALA A 197 13.38 0.65 11.06
N THR A 198 13.19 1.44 9.99
CA THR A 198 13.76 2.80 9.91
C THR A 198 13.02 3.78 10.80
N TYR A 199 11.68 3.77 10.83
CA TYR A 199 10.90 4.64 11.71
C TYR A 199 11.16 4.41 13.20
N VAL A 200 11.30 3.15 13.62
CA VAL A 200 11.63 2.83 15.02
C VAL A 200 13.02 3.37 15.38
N LYS A 201 14.01 3.31 14.48
CA LYS A 201 15.35 3.86 14.73
C LYS A 201 15.37 5.38 14.78
N GLU A 202 14.71 6.05 13.84
CA GLU A 202 14.57 7.52 13.81
C GLU A 202 13.82 8.03 15.05
N GLY A 203 12.77 7.31 15.49
CA GLY A 203 11.98 7.65 16.68
C GLY A 203 12.73 7.49 18.00
N VAL A 204 13.68 6.55 18.09
CA VAL A 204 14.56 6.41 19.27
C VAL A 204 15.53 7.58 19.36
N HIS A 205 16.24 7.92 18.29
CA HIS A 205 17.21 9.02 18.30
C HIS A 205 16.55 10.40 18.49
N SER A 206 15.34 10.61 17.97
CA SER A 206 14.55 11.82 18.21
C SER A 206 14.12 12.00 19.67
N ARG A 207 14.23 10.96 20.51
CA ARG A 207 13.84 10.98 21.92
C ARG A 207 14.96 11.44 22.85
N ASP A 208 16.22 11.23 22.46
CA ASP A 208 17.41 11.71 23.18
C ASP A 208 17.67 13.22 22.94
N ALA A 209 17.14 13.76 21.84
CA ALA A 209 17.25 15.17 21.48
C ALA A 209 16.20 16.05 22.18
N THR A 210 16.44 16.37 23.46
CA THR A 210 15.77 17.31 24.39
C THR A 210 14.68 18.29 23.84
N LYS A 211 13.59 17.80 23.25
CA LYS A 211 12.39 18.57 22.89
C LYS A 211 11.11 17.75 23.04
N PRO A 212 10.21 18.12 23.97
CA PRO A 212 8.96 17.39 24.20
C PRO A 212 7.84 17.84 23.24
N GLU A 213 8.03 17.69 21.93
CA GLU A 213 6.96 17.95 20.94
C GLU A 213 6.70 16.75 20.03
N SER A 214 5.48 16.21 20.13
CA SER A 214 4.88 15.19 19.24
C SER A 214 5.34 13.72 19.33
N ASN A 215 5.43 13.15 20.55
CA ASN A 215 5.40 11.68 20.74
C ASN A 215 4.19 10.99 20.04
N TYR A 216 3.15 11.75 19.68
CA TYR A 216 1.91 11.25 19.06
C TYR A 216 2.05 10.86 17.58
N LYS A 217 2.97 11.46 16.80
CA LYS A 217 2.99 11.25 15.34
C LYS A 217 3.69 9.95 14.90
N VAL A 218 4.77 9.55 15.58
CA VAL A 218 5.58 8.38 15.18
C VAL A 218 4.86 7.05 15.50
N VAL A 219 4.10 7.00 16.59
CA VAL A 219 3.36 5.79 17.00
C VAL A 219 2.28 5.44 15.97
N ASP A 220 1.47 6.42 15.57
CA ASP A 220 0.43 6.24 14.56
C ASP A 220 1.03 5.76 13.21
N GLU A 221 2.18 6.31 12.79
CA GLU A 221 2.86 5.93 11.54
C GLU A 221 3.41 4.50 11.59
N VAL A 222 4.02 4.09 12.71
CA VAL A 222 4.47 2.70 12.93
C VAL A 222 3.28 1.73 12.94
N THR A 223 2.15 2.11 13.54
CA THR A 223 0.94 1.28 13.57
C THR A 223 0.34 1.08 12.17
N ASP A 224 0.22 2.14 11.36
CA ASP A 224 -0.29 2.05 9.99
C ASP A 224 0.54 1.10 9.12
N VAL A 225 1.87 1.23 9.14
CA VAL A 225 2.75 0.33 8.36
C VAL A 225 2.78 -1.08 8.95
N GLY A 226 2.65 -1.23 10.28
CA GLY A 226 2.44 -2.53 10.93
C GLY A 226 1.19 -3.26 10.43
N VAL A 227 0.08 -2.54 10.26
CA VAL A 227 -1.15 -3.09 9.66
C VAL A 227 -0.91 -3.50 8.20
N MET A 228 -0.16 -2.73 7.41
CA MET A 228 0.18 -3.10 6.03
C MET A 228 1.03 -4.37 5.93
N ILE A 229 1.99 -4.59 6.85
CA ILE A 229 2.74 -5.84 6.95
C ILE A 229 1.80 -7.02 7.25
N PHE A 230 0.89 -6.86 8.22
CA PHE A 230 -0.08 -7.89 8.57
C PHE A 230 -1.00 -8.25 7.39
N LEU A 231 -1.55 -7.25 6.71
CA LEU A 231 -2.40 -7.44 5.53
C LEU A 231 -1.65 -8.17 4.41
N ALA A 232 -0.40 -7.79 4.13
CA ALA A 232 0.43 -8.47 3.14
C ALA A 232 0.73 -9.94 3.54
N ALA A 233 1.03 -10.21 4.81
CA ALA A 233 1.25 -11.56 5.32
C ALA A 233 -0.02 -12.44 5.25
N VAL A 234 -1.20 -11.88 5.53
CA VAL A 234 -2.49 -12.57 5.33
C VAL A 234 -2.74 -12.89 3.86
N LEU A 235 -2.36 -12.01 2.93
CA LEU A 235 -2.45 -12.28 1.49
C LEU A 235 -1.49 -13.38 1.01
N VAL A 236 -0.27 -13.48 1.57
CA VAL A 236 0.61 -14.64 1.37
C VAL A 236 -0.09 -15.93 1.82
N LEU A 237 -0.63 -15.95 3.05
CA LEU A 237 -1.33 -17.13 3.59
C LEU A 237 -2.55 -17.50 2.73
N LEU A 238 -3.31 -16.53 2.25
CA LEU A 238 -4.47 -16.76 1.39
C LEU A 238 -4.10 -17.31 0.01
N GLU A 239 -2.97 -16.93 -0.60
CA GLU A 239 -2.51 -17.56 -1.85
C GLU A 239 -2.14 -19.05 -1.65
N PHE A 240 -1.60 -19.42 -0.48
CA PHE A 240 -1.36 -20.82 -0.14
C PHE A 240 -2.66 -21.59 0.18
N VAL A 241 -3.59 -21.00 0.96
CA VAL A 241 -4.80 -21.67 1.45
C VAL A 241 -5.94 -21.71 0.41
N ALA A 242 -6.11 -20.68 -0.41
CA ALA A 242 -7.12 -20.64 -1.49
C ALA A 242 -6.76 -21.51 -2.71
N GLY A 243 -5.62 -22.19 -2.67
CA GLY A 243 -5.00 -22.91 -3.77
C GLY A 243 -5.57 -24.28 -4.15
#